data_AF-A0A1H1M969-F1
#
_entry.id   AF-A0A1H1M969-F1
#
_cell.length_a   1.000
_cell.length_b   1.000
_cell.length_c   1.000
_cell.angle_alpha   90.00
_cell.angle_beta   90.00
_cell.angle_gamma   90.00
#
_symmetry.space_group_name_H-M   'P 1'
#
loop_
_entity.id
_entity.type
_entity.pdbx_description
1 polymer ?
#
loop_
_entity_poly.entity_id
_entity_poly.type
_entity_poly.pdbx_seq_one_letter_code
_entity_poly.pdbx_strand_id
1 'polypeptide(L)'
;MALTELENQIDVYRERAQTIKDTLNTALEKTRADKRITPVAKRQEIARHYLHAKKQLDAILDEERAFTAKQRDEVHRGVFGKREMGPEGVIAYRDAQDRALRLGAMDGDHALALVINARHSDDETLATAILTRALEFGWVDVVAAYKTDYPEQRERLEDLTNIDRWTEQQENGGFNGYGAAYSITPPKEVSGGINDASIQKIAAGDNA
;
A
#
# COMPACT_ATOMS: atom_id res chain seq x y z
N MET A 1 -15.83 -1.32 9.19
CA MET A 1 -16.29 -0.58 7.96
C MET A 1 -15.24 0.45 7.49
N ALA A 2 -13.95 0.10 7.46
CA ALA A 2 -12.93 0.85 6.71
C ALA A 2 -12.56 0.12 5.40
N LEU A 3 -12.67 -1.21 5.38
CA LEU A 3 -12.31 -2.03 4.23
C LEU A 3 -13.18 -1.74 2.99
N THR A 4 -14.49 -1.59 3.16
CA THR A 4 -15.40 -1.30 2.04
C THR A 4 -15.11 0.04 1.37
N GLU A 5 -14.77 1.07 2.17
CA GLU A 5 -14.37 2.38 1.63
C GLU A 5 -13.04 2.27 0.88
N LEU A 6 -12.09 1.53 1.45
CA LEU A 6 -10.82 1.25 0.80
C LEU A 6 -11.02 0.57 -0.57
N GLU A 7 -11.79 -0.52 -0.61
CA GLU A 7 -12.11 -1.28 -1.83
C GLU A 7 -12.74 -0.40 -2.91
N ASN A 8 -13.76 0.38 -2.55
CA ASN A 8 -14.43 1.29 -3.49
C ASN A 8 -13.45 2.33 -4.07
N GLN A 9 -12.59 2.91 -3.24
CA GLN A 9 -11.66 3.93 -3.69
C GLN A 9 -10.54 3.36 -4.55
N ILE A 10 -10.11 2.12 -4.29
CA ILE A 10 -9.17 1.38 -5.16
C ILE A 10 -9.78 1.15 -6.55
N ASP A 11 -11.04 0.74 -6.61
CA ASP A 11 -11.72 0.54 -7.90
C ASP A 11 -11.74 1.83 -8.73
N VAL A 12 -11.98 2.98 -8.09
CA VAL A 12 -11.88 4.29 -8.74
C VAL A 12 -10.47 4.56 -9.30
N TYR A 13 -9.41 4.24 -8.57
CA TYR A 13 -8.04 4.40 -9.07
C TYR A 13 -7.76 3.48 -10.27
N ARG A 14 -8.25 2.24 -10.22
CA ARG A 14 -8.10 1.26 -11.30
C ARG A 14 -8.88 1.64 -12.56
N GLU A 15 -10.08 2.17 -12.42
CA GLU A 15 -10.86 2.71 -13.54
C GLU A 15 -10.15 3.89 -14.21
N ARG A 16 -9.55 4.79 -13.43
CA ARG A 16 -8.72 5.90 -13.94
C ARG A 16 -7.49 5.39 -14.69
N ALA A 17 -6.81 4.38 -14.14
CA ALA A 17 -5.68 3.74 -14.81
C ALA A 17 -6.08 3.11 -16.14
N GLN A 18 -7.21 2.38 -16.17
CA GLN A 18 -7.73 1.79 -17.40
C GLN A 18 -8.06 2.86 -18.46
N THR A 19 -8.68 3.96 -18.04
CA THR A 19 -8.97 5.10 -18.93
C THR A 19 -7.70 5.68 -19.57
N ILE A 20 -6.60 5.77 -18.82
CA ILE A 20 -5.30 6.21 -19.36
C ILE A 20 -4.77 5.22 -20.40
N LYS A 21 -4.87 3.91 -20.13
CA LYS A 21 -4.44 2.86 -21.07
C LYS A 21 -5.24 2.91 -22.38
N ASP A 22 -6.55 3.08 -22.30
CA ASP A 22 -7.43 3.18 -23.47
C ASP A 22 -7.15 4.45 -24.28
N THR A 23 -6.92 5.57 -23.59
CA THR A 23 -6.53 6.84 -24.21
C THR A 23 -5.18 6.72 -24.93
N LEU A 24 -4.20 6.07 -24.29
CA LEU A 24 -2.91 5.78 -24.91
C LEU A 24 -3.09 4.95 -26.18
N ASN A 25 -3.82 3.82 -26.12
CA ASN A 25 -4.05 2.96 -27.27
C ASN A 25 -4.67 3.73 -28.45
N THR A 26 -5.68 4.55 -28.18
CA THR A 26 -6.33 5.42 -29.17
C THR A 26 -5.34 6.41 -29.79
N ALA A 27 -4.48 7.03 -28.97
CA ALA A 27 -3.46 7.96 -29.46
C ALA A 27 -2.41 7.26 -30.34
N LEU A 28 -1.95 6.07 -29.94
CA LEU A 28 -1.01 5.26 -30.71
C LEU A 28 -1.57 4.88 -32.08
N GLU A 29 -2.84 4.45 -32.14
CA GLU A 29 -3.51 4.13 -33.40
C GLU A 29 -3.61 5.32 -34.34
N LYS A 30 -4.02 6.49 -33.81
CA LYS A 30 -4.08 7.74 -34.58
C LYS A 30 -2.71 8.11 -35.16
N THR A 31 -1.66 8.05 -34.35
CA THR A 31 -0.28 8.38 -34.78
C THR A 31 0.24 7.37 -35.82
N ARG A 32 -0.07 6.08 -35.66
CA ARG A 32 0.27 5.06 -36.66
C ARG A 32 -0.44 5.31 -37.99
N ALA A 33 -1.72 5.69 -37.96
CA ALA A 33 -2.55 5.93 -39.14
C ALA A 33 -2.24 7.25 -39.87
N ASP A 34 -1.65 8.26 -39.20
CA ASP A 34 -1.38 9.56 -39.82
C ASP A 34 -0.33 9.44 -40.95
N LYS A 35 -0.75 9.73 -42.19
CA LYS A 35 0.11 9.65 -43.38
C LYS A 35 0.97 10.89 -43.59
N ARG A 36 0.73 11.97 -42.84
CA ARG A 36 1.41 13.27 -43.01
C ARG A 36 2.75 13.34 -42.29
N ILE A 37 2.98 12.44 -41.32
CA ILE A 37 4.19 12.43 -40.50
C ILE A 37 5.15 11.29 -40.92
N THR A 38 6.44 11.59 -40.87
CA THR A 38 7.50 10.65 -41.24
C THR A 38 7.60 9.48 -40.24
N PRO A 39 8.21 8.34 -40.61
CA PRO A 39 8.42 7.24 -39.67
C PRO A 39 9.18 7.66 -38.41
N VAL A 40 10.15 8.57 -38.53
CA VAL A 40 10.89 9.12 -37.39
C VAL A 40 9.96 9.94 -36.49
N ALA A 41 9.18 10.87 -37.06
CA ALA A 41 8.24 11.68 -36.30
C ALA A 41 7.18 10.81 -35.59
N LYS A 42 6.68 9.73 -36.24
CA LYS A 42 5.78 8.76 -35.60
C LYS A 42 6.41 8.13 -34.36
N ARG A 43 7.67 7.72 -34.46
CA ARG A 43 8.40 7.11 -33.35
C ARG A 43 8.55 8.07 -32.17
N GLN A 44 8.84 9.34 -32.44
CA GLN A 44 8.94 10.40 -31.42
C GLN A 44 7.59 10.66 -30.74
N GLU A 45 6.51 10.81 -31.51
CA GLU A 45 5.16 11.03 -30.97
C GLU A 45 4.66 9.83 -30.15
N ILE A 46 4.90 8.60 -30.62
CA ILE A 46 4.60 7.37 -29.86
C ILE A 46 5.36 7.36 -28.53
N ALA A 47 6.65 7.73 -28.53
CA ALA A 47 7.45 7.83 -27.32
C ALA A 47 6.87 8.86 -26.33
N ARG A 48 6.43 10.03 -26.82
CA ARG A 48 5.79 11.08 -26.01
C ARG A 48 4.49 10.61 -25.38
N HIS A 49 3.60 9.99 -26.17
CA HIS A 49 2.35 9.44 -25.66
C HIS A 49 2.60 8.37 -24.59
N TYR A 50 3.53 7.47 -24.84
CA TYR A 50 3.91 6.43 -23.87
C TYR A 50 4.42 7.02 -22.56
N LEU A 51 5.41 7.92 -22.61
CA LEU A 51 5.99 8.53 -21.41
C LEU A 51 4.97 9.36 -20.63
N HIS A 52 4.07 10.06 -21.33
CA HIS A 52 3.00 10.80 -20.70
C HIS A 52 2.04 9.88 -19.94
N ALA A 53 1.55 8.83 -20.60
CA ALA A 53 0.65 7.86 -19.98
C ALA A 53 1.33 7.13 -18.81
N LYS A 54 2.60 6.76 -18.96
CA LYS A 54 3.40 6.15 -17.89
C LYS A 54 3.44 7.05 -16.65
N LYS A 55 3.79 8.32 -16.83
CA LYS A 55 3.83 9.30 -15.74
C LYS A 55 2.47 9.45 -15.03
N GLN A 56 1.37 9.42 -15.80
CA GLN A 56 0.03 9.48 -15.21
C GLN A 56 -0.30 8.22 -14.40
N LEU A 57 0.10 7.04 -14.88
CA LEU A 57 -0.10 5.78 -14.14
C LEU A 57 0.74 5.72 -12.87
N ASP A 58 2.01 6.15 -12.92
CA ASP A 58 2.88 6.24 -11.75
C ASP A 58 2.26 7.17 -10.69
N ALA A 59 1.70 8.32 -11.11
CA ALA A 59 1.03 9.24 -10.20
C ALA A 59 -0.22 8.62 -9.54
N ILE A 60 -1.03 7.85 -10.27
CA ILE A 60 -2.19 7.16 -9.68
C ILE A 60 -1.74 6.07 -8.71
N LEU A 61 -0.68 5.33 -9.03
CA LEU A 61 -0.13 4.33 -8.12
C LEU A 61 0.32 4.97 -6.81
N ASP A 62 0.99 6.13 -6.88
CA ASP A 62 1.40 6.88 -5.70
C ASP A 62 0.19 7.40 -4.90
N GLU A 63 -0.86 7.87 -5.57
CA GLU A 63 -2.13 8.26 -4.94
C GLU A 63 -2.78 7.08 -4.20
N GLU A 64 -2.89 5.90 -4.82
CA GLU A 64 -3.47 4.71 -4.20
C GLU A 64 -2.65 4.26 -2.99
N ARG A 65 -1.32 4.21 -3.11
CA ARG A 65 -0.43 3.86 -1.99
C ARG A 65 -0.58 4.82 -0.82
N ALA A 66 -0.61 6.12 -1.11
CA ALA A 66 -0.79 7.14 -0.08
C ALA A 66 -2.17 7.01 0.60
N PHE A 67 -3.21 6.70 -0.17
CA PHE A 67 -4.54 6.47 0.36
C PHE A 67 -4.62 5.23 1.25
N THR A 68 -4.08 4.09 0.81
CA THR A 68 -4.02 2.86 1.63
C THR A 68 -3.22 3.09 2.90
N ALA A 69 -2.04 3.72 2.82
CA ALA A 69 -1.22 4.03 3.99
C ALA A 69 -1.97 4.92 4.98
N LYS A 70 -2.68 5.94 4.48
CA LYS A 70 -3.52 6.81 5.33
C LYS A 70 -4.64 6.03 6.02
N GLN A 71 -5.36 5.17 5.29
CA GLN A 71 -6.42 4.33 5.87
C GLN A 71 -5.87 3.40 6.94
N ARG A 72 -4.72 2.77 6.66
CA ARG A 72 -3.98 1.95 7.62
C ARG A 72 -3.64 2.74 8.89
N ASP A 73 -3.09 3.95 8.73
CA ASP A 73 -2.72 4.82 9.85
C ASP A 73 -3.93 5.31 10.66
N GLU A 74 -5.08 5.54 10.01
CA GLU A 74 -6.34 5.89 10.68
C GLU A 74 -6.87 4.73 11.53
N VAL A 75 -6.92 3.51 10.97
CA VAL A 75 -7.32 2.31 11.72
C VAL A 75 -6.31 2.02 12.84
N HIS A 76 -5.01 2.10 12.55
CA HIS A 76 -3.96 1.91 13.54
C HIS A 76 -4.07 2.92 14.68
N ARG A 77 -4.29 4.21 14.40
CA ARG A 77 -4.58 5.20 15.45
C ARG A 77 -5.89 4.93 16.18
N GLY A 78 -6.90 4.35 15.52
CA GLY A 78 -8.13 3.93 16.17
C GLY A 78 -7.97 2.74 17.12
N VAL A 79 -6.97 1.88 16.90
CA VAL A 79 -6.65 0.72 17.76
C VAL A 79 -5.65 1.09 18.85
N PHE A 80 -4.57 1.77 18.48
CA PHE A 80 -3.40 2.02 19.35
C PHE A 80 -3.26 3.47 19.81
N GLY A 81 -4.08 4.40 19.29
CA GLY A 81 -4.02 5.81 19.62
C GLY A 81 -4.45 6.08 21.06
N LYS A 82 -3.81 7.08 21.67
CA LYS A 82 -3.96 7.42 23.08
C LYS A 82 -5.42 7.71 23.47
N ARG A 83 -5.93 6.97 24.45
CA ARG A 83 -6.91 7.47 25.42
C ARG A 83 -6.28 8.69 26.13
N GLU A 84 -7.05 9.72 26.48
CA GLU A 84 -6.51 10.94 27.13
C GLU A 84 -5.57 10.57 28.29
N MET A 85 -4.27 10.72 28.11
CA MET A 85 -3.28 10.33 29.11
C MET A 85 -2.75 11.58 29.81
N GLY A 86 -2.99 11.66 31.13
CA GLY A 86 -2.23 12.56 31.99
C GLY A 86 -0.73 12.21 32.00
N PRO A 87 0.12 13.02 32.67
CA PRO A 87 1.57 12.79 32.74
C PRO A 87 1.97 11.37 33.18
N GLU A 88 1.23 10.78 34.12
CA GLU A 88 1.45 9.40 34.60
C GLU A 88 1.18 8.34 33.53
N GLY A 89 0.13 8.52 32.73
CA GLY A 89 -0.19 7.64 31.60
C GLY A 89 0.89 7.66 30.52
N VAL A 90 1.54 8.81 30.28
CA VAL A 90 2.66 8.89 29.34
C VAL A 90 3.85 8.04 29.79
N ILE A 91 4.12 7.98 31.09
CA ILE A 91 5.20 7.17 31.64
C ILE A 91 4.85 5.68 31.52
N ALA A 92 3.63 5.29 31.94
CA ALA A 92 3.15 3.91 31.79
C ALA A 92 3.18 3.45 30.33
N TYR A 93 2.78 4.32 29.39
CA TYR A 93 2.87 4.04 27.96
C TYR A 93 4.30 3.79 27.49
N ARG A 94 5.27 4.61 27.91
CA ARG A 94 6.68 4.40 27.56
C ARG A 94 7.20 3.10 28.15
N ASP A 95 6.92 2.81 29.41
CA ASP A 95 7.34 1.56 30.05
C ASP A 95 6.76 0.33 29.34
N ALA A 96 5.47 0.36 29.02
CA ALA A 96 4.81 -0.70 28.27
C ALA A 96 5.45 -0.93 26.89
N GLN A 97 5.75 0.15 26.15
CA GLN A 97 6.43 0.07 24.86
C GLN A 97 7.84 -0.50 25.01
N ASP A 98 8.63 -0.02 25.97
CA ASP A 98 9.99 -0.52 26.25
C ASP A 98 9.98 -2.00 26.64
N ARG A 99 8.97 -2.44 27.40
CA ARG A 99 8.78 -3.86 27.77
C ARG A 99 8.41 -4.71 26.55
N ALA A 100 7.49 -4.25 25.73
CA ALA A 100 7.07 -4.98 24.53
C ALA A 100 8.21 -5.07 23.48
N LEU A 101 9.03 -4.02 23.34
CA LEU A 101 10.17 -3.99 22.42
C LEU A 101 11.25 -5.02 22.75
N ARG A 102 11.33 -5.49 24.00
CA ARG A 102 12.25 -6.57 24.40
C ARG A 102 11.84 -7.94 23.89
N LEU A 103 10.58 -8.11 23.49
CA LEU A 103 10.10 -9.36 22.89
C LEU A 103 10.64 -9.46 21.46
N GLY A 104 11.38 -10.53 21.18
CA GLY A 104 11.86 -10.90 19.84
C GLY A 104 10.92 -11.89 19.16
N ALA A 105 11.12 -12.14 17.87
CA ALA A 105 10.21 -12.93 17.03
C ALA A 105 9.84 -14.33 17.57
N MET A 106 10.72 -14.95 18.38
CA MET A 106 10.53 -16.28 18.97
C MET A 106 9.75 -16.26 20.30
N ASP A 107 9.43 -15.10 20.84
CA ASP A 107 8.84 -14.95 22.18
C ASP A 107 7.31 -15.02 22.20
N GLY A 108 6.67 -15.62 21.17
CA GLY A 108 5.21 -15.63 21.03
C GLY A 108 4.47 -16.19 22.24
N ASP A 109 4.90 -17.32 22.80
CA ASP A 109 4.30 -17.93 23.99
C ASP A 109 4.45 -17.05 25.23
N HIS A 110 5.61 -16.41 25.37
CA HIS A 110 5.88 -15.48 26.46
C HIS A 110 5.02 -14.21 26.33
N ALA A 111 4.89 -13.68 25.11
CA ALA A 111 4.02 -12.55 24.81
C ALA A 111 2.55 -12.86 25.13
N LEU A 112 2.08 -14.08 24.85
CA LEU A 112 0.74 -14.54 25.21
C LEU A 112 0.52 -14.54 26.72
N ALA A 113 1.47 -15.11 27.48
CA ALA A 113 1.40 -15.10 28.94
C ALA A 113 1.40 -13.67 29.50
N LEU A 114 2.20 -12.77 28.93
CA LEU A 114 2.24 -11.37 29.33
C LEU A 114 0.92 -10.63 29.05
N VAL A 115 0.27 -10.87 27.90
CA VAL A 115 -1.05 -10.28 27.60
C VAL A 115 -2.11 -10.78 28.57
N ILE A 116 -2.13 -12.07 28.88
CA ILE A 116 -3.07 -12.64 29.86
C ILE A 116 -2.86 -12.01 31.24
N ASN A 117 -1.60 -11.83 31.65
CA ASN A 117 -1.28 -11.19 32.93
C ASN A 117 -1.64 -9.69 32.95
N ALA A 118 -1.37 -8.97 31.85
CA ALA A 118 -1.75 -7.56 31.70
C ALA A 118 -3.27 -7.41 31.86
N ARG A 119 -4.04 -8.30 31.23
CA ARG A 119 -5.49 -8.37 31.41
C ARG A 119 -5.90 -8.64 32.87
N HIS A 120 -5.28 -9.59 33.56
CA HIS A 120 -5.59 -9.84 34.98
C HIS A 120 -5.30 -8.66 35.92
N SER A 121 -4.49 -7.70 35.47
CA SER A 121 -4.12 -6.50 36.22
C SER A 121 -4.77 -5.21 35.67
N ASP A 122 -5.70 -5.34 34.72
CA ASP A 122 -6.32 -4.22 34.01
C ASP A 122 -5.30 -3.25 33.36
N ASP A 123 -4.10 -3.76 33.02
CA ASP A 123 -3.05 -3.01 32.33
C ASP A 123 -3.26 -3.06 30.81
N GLU A 124 -4.24 -2.30 30.35
CA GLU A 124 -4.55 -2.17 28.92
C GLU A 124 -3.37 -1.59 28.13
N THR A 125 -2.56 -0.74 28.76
CA THR A 125 -1.43 -0.07 28.09
C THR A 125 -0.35 -1.08 27.69
N LEU A 126 -0.03 -2.02 28.60
CA LEU A 126 0.86 -3.13 28.29
C LEU A 126 0.24 -4.12 27.30
N ALA A 127 -1.04 -4.47 27.46
CA ALA A 127 -1.72 -5.38 26.55
C ALA A 127 -1.71 -4.85 25.10
N THR A 128 -2.00 -3.56 24.92
CA THR A 128 -1.95 -2.88 23.62
C THR A 128 -0.53 -2.82 23.04
N ALA A 129 0.50 -2.58 23.86
CA ALA A 129 1.89 -2.57 23.40
C ALA A 129 2.35 -3.96 22.92
N ILE A 130 1.96 -5.03 23.62
CA ILE A 130 2.27 -6.40 23.21
C ILE A 130 1.49 -6.76 21.94
N LEU A 131 0.24 -6.32 21.80
CA LEU A 131 -0.54 -6.51 20.59
C LEU A 131 0.14 -5.90 19.35
N THR A 132 0.75 -4.71 19.48
CA THR A 132 1.52 -4.11 18.38
C THR A 132 2.64 -5.03 17.91
N ARG A 133 3.39 -5.63 18.84
CA ARG A 133 4.46 -6.60 18.51
C ARG A 133 3.90 -7.90 17.95
N ALA A 134 2.75 -8.34 18.44
CA ALA A 134 2.08 -9.53 17.93
C ALA A 134 1.65 -9.37 16.47
N LEU A 135 1.18 -8.18 16.07
CA LEU A 135 0.88 -7.90 14.67
C LEU A 135 2.16 -7.85 13.82
N GLU A 136 3.24 -7.25 14.32
CA GLU A 136 4.53 -7.17 13.62
C GLU A 136 5.16 -8.54 13.36
N PHE A 137 5.10 -9.45 14.34
CA PHE A 137 5.69 -10.79 14.23
C PHE A 137 4.71 -11.90 13.85
N GLY A 138 3.42 -11.56 13.66
CA GLY A 138 2.40 -12.55 13.28
C GLY A 138 2.04 -13.54 14.39
N TRP A 139 2.09 -13.15 15.67
CA TRP A 139 1.68 -14.00 16.79
C TRP A 139 0.16 -14.09 16.91
N VAL A 140 -0.42 -15.00 16.12
CA VAL A 140 -1.88 -15.16 15.97
C VAL A 140 -2.57 -15.41 17.30
N ASP A 141 -1.99 -16.21 18.19
CA ASP A 141 -2.59 -16.56 19.48
C ASP A 141 -2.70 -15.34 20.42
N VAL A 142 -1.72 -14.44 20.39
CA VAL A 142 -1.74 -13.19 21.16
C VAL A 142 -2.83 -12.26 20.65
N VAL A 143 -2.96 -12.13 19.33
CA VAL A 143 -4.03 -11.34 18.70
C VAL A 143 -5.41 -11.93 19.03
N ALA A 144 -5.55 -13.26 19.01
CA ALA A 144 -6.79 -13.95 19.34
C ALA A 144 -7.19 -13.76 20.81
N ALA A 145 -6.23 -13.86 21.73
CA ALA A 145 -6.43 -13.58 23.15
C ALA A 145 -6.92 -12.15 23.37
N TYR A 146 -6.24 -11.17 22.77
CA TYR A 146 -6.64 -9.76 22.87
C TYR A 146 -8.06 -9.51 22.32
N LYS A 147 -8.40 -10.06 21.15
CA LYS A 147 -9.75 -9.90 20.55
C LYS A 147 -10.88 -10.47 21.40
N THR A 148 -10.59 -11.49 22.22
CA THR A 148 -11.57 -12.09 23.12
C THR A 148 -11.94 -11.12 24.24
N ASP A 149 -10.98 -10.30 24.66
CA ASP A 149 -11.10 -9.46 25.84
C ASP A 149 -11.54 -8.03 25.52
N TYR A 150 -11.27 -7.57 24.30
CA TYR A 150 -11.65 -6.24 23.79
C TYR A 150 -12.57 -6.35 22.57
N PRO A 151 -13.83 -6.81 22.75
CA PRO A 151 -14.76 -7.03 21.64
C PRO A 151 -15.07 -5.75 20.85
N GLU A 152 -15.01 -4.58 21.49
CA GLU A 152 -15.19 -3.27 20.85
C GLU A 152 -14.05 -2.89 19.89
N GLN A 153 -12.87 -3.50 20.05
CA GLN A 153 -11.71 -3.30 19.18
C GLN A 153 -11.61 -4.36 18.08
N ARG A 154 -12.41 -5.42 18.17
CA ARG A 154 -12.39 -6.56 17.26
C ARG A 154 -12.54 -6.13 15.80
N GLU A 155 -13.55 -5.32 15.50
CA GLU A 155 -13.82 -4.84 14.13
C GLU A 155 -12.63 -4.03 13.59
N ARG A 156 -12.04 -3.16 14.41
CA ARG A 156 -10.88 -2.34 13.99
C ARG A 156 -9.63 -3.17 13.76
N LEU A 157 -9.40 -4.19 14.58
CA LEU A 157 -8.29 -5.12 14.40
C LEU A 157 -8.48 -6.02 13.17
N GLU A 158 -9.70 -6.42 12.88
CA GLU A 158 -10.05 -7.12 11.63
C GLU A 158 -9.83 -6.21 10.42
N ASP A 159 -10.30 -4.96 10.46
CA ASP A 159 -10.04 -3.96 9.42
C ASP A 159 -8.53 -3.77 9.21
N LEU A 160 -7.72 -3.60 10.26
CA LEU A 160 -6.26 -3.45 10.15
C LEU A 160 -5.59 -4.67 9.52
N THR A 161 -5.95 -5.87 9.99
CA THR A 161 -5.40 -7.13 9.46
C THR A 161 -5.76 -7.32 7.98
N ASN A 162 -6.98 -6.93 7.59
CA ASN A 162 -7.43 -7.02 6.21
C ASN A 162 -6.70 -6.01 5.32
N ILE A 163 -6.47 -4.77 5.78
CA ILE A 163 -5.67 -3.77 5.06
C ILE A 163 -4.22 -4.23 4.89
N ASP A 164 -3.61 -4.80 5.93
CA ASP A 164 -2.24 -5.32 5.87
C ASP A 164 -2.12 -6.45 4.84
N ARG A 165 -3.01 -7.44 4.91
CA ARG A 165 -3.05 -8.55 3.93
C ARG A 165 -3.30 -8.05 2.51
N TRP A 166 -4.20 -7.08 2.34
CA TRP A 166 -4.48 -6.50 1.03
C TRP A 166 -3.23 -5.81 0.47
N THR A 167 -2.54 -5.03 1.30
CA THR A 167 -1.32 -4.30 0.89
C THR A 167 -0.23 -5.27 0.47
N GLU A 168 0.01 -6.31 1.27
CA GLU A 168 0.96 -7.38 0.96
C GLU A 168 0.60 -8.08 -0.35
N GLN A 169 -0.69 -8.38 -0.56
CA GLN A 169 -1.18 -8.98 -1.80
C GLN A 169 -0.98 -8.05 -3.00
N GLN A 170 -1.14 -6.74 -2.87
CA GLN A 170 -0.89 -5.82 -3.98
C GLN A 170 0.59 -5.67 -4.30
N GLU A 171 1.46 -5.66 -3.31
CA GLU A 171 2.91 -5.57 -3.49
C GLU A 171 3.49 -6.85 -4.10
N ASN A 172 3.03 -8.01 -3.61
CA ASN A 172 3.54 -9.33 -4.01
C ASN A 172 2.71 -10.00 -5.11
N GLY A 173 1.58 -9.41 -5.51
CA GLY A 173 0.56 -10.06 -6.34
C GLY A 173 0.90 -10.23 -7.81
N GLY A 174 2.07 -9.77 -8.26
CA GLY A 174 2.50 -9.89 -9.66
C GLY A 174 1.45 -9.36 -10.64
N PHE A 175 0.82 -10.27 -11.39
CA PHE A 175 -0.23 -9.94 -12.38
C PHE A 175 -1.53 -9.39 -11.76
N ASN A 176 -1.78 -9.65 -10.48
CA ASN A 176 -2.98 -9.17 -9.77
C ASN A 176 -2.66 -7.99 -8.82
N GLY A 177 -1.40 -7.58 -8.76
CA GLY A 177 -0.92 -6.52 -7.88
C GLY A 177 -0.73 -5.17 -8.59
N TYR A 178 -0.11 -4.23 -7.89
CA TYR A 178 0.22 -2.90 -8.41
C TYR A 178 0.94 -2.94 -9.75
N GLY A 179 1.85 -3.91 -9.90
CA GLY A 179 2.68 -4.06 -11.09
C GLY A 179 1.87 -4.20 -12.38
N ALA A 180 0.76 -4.93 -12.40
CA ALA A 180 -0.05 -5.08 -13.61
C ALA A 180 -1.10 -3.98 -13.79
N ALA A 181 -1.71 -3.54 -12.68
CA ALA A 181 -2.73 -2.50 -12.72
C ALA A 181 -2.17 -1.18 -13.26
N TYR A 182 -0.94 -0.82 -12.89
CA TYR A 182 -0.34 0.48 -13.21
C TYR A 182 0.80 0.42 -14.22
N SER A 183 1.12 -0.74 -14.80
CA SER A 183 2.10 -0.82 -15.88
C SER A 183 1.49 -0.72 -17.26
N ILE A 184 2.31 -0.24 -18.19
CA ILE A 184 2.08 -0.28 -19.63
C ILE A 184 3.34 -0.78 -20.34
N THR A 185 3.16 -1.73 -21.25
CA THR A 185 4.24 -2.24 -22.07
C THR A 185 4.66 -1.18 -23.10
N PRO A 186 5.96 -0.89 -23.25
CA PRO A 186 6.45 0.00 -24.30
C PRO A 186 5.96 -0.47 -25.68
N PRO A 187 5.42 0.43 -26.52
CA PRO A 187 5.07 0.10 -27.90
C PRO A 187 6.29 -0.42 -28.68
N LYS A 188 6.07 -1.36 -29.60
CA LYS A 188 7.12 -1.99 -30.42
C LYS A 188 8.01 -0.99 -31.19
N GLU A 189 7.46 0.19 -31.48
CA GLU A 189 8.16 1.27 -32.18
C GLU A 189 9.28 1.90 -31.33
N VAL A 190 9.19 1.79 -30.00
CA VAL A 190 10.11 2.39 -29.04
C VAL A 190 10.79 1.37 -28.14
N SER A 191 10.40 0.09 -28.19
CA SER A 191 10.91 -0.99 -27.34
C SER A 191 12.35 -1.44 -27.64
N GLY A 192 12.99 -0.93 -28.70
CA GLY A 192 14.33 -1.32 -29.15
C GLY A 192 15.53 -0.76 -28.36
N GLY A 193 15.30 -0.04 -27.25
CA GLY A 193 16.34 0.49 -26.35
C GLY A 193 15.80 0.54 -24.91
N ILE A 194 16.31 -0.34 -24.05
CA ILE A 194 15.54 -1.08 -23.02
C ILE A 194 15.38 -0.31 -21.70
N ASN A 195 15.38 1.03 -21.71
CA ASN A 195 15.08 1.81 -20.53
C ASN A 195 14.34 3.13 -20.86
N ASP A 196 13.62 3.66 -19.87
CA ASP A 196 12.84 4.90 -20.03
C ASP A 196 13.72 6.07 -20.49
N ALA A 197 15.00 6.09 -20.11
CA ALA A 197 15.97 7.09 -20.56
C ALA A 197 16.19 7.06 -22.08
N SER A 198 16.22 5.88 -22.70
CA SER A 198 16.32 5.74 -24.16
C SER A 198 15.03 6.21 -24.84
N ILE A 199 13.86 5.91 -24.25
CA ILE A 199 12.57 6.37 -24.78
C ILE A 199 12.45 7.90 -24.65
N GLN A 200 12.99 8.50 -23.59
CA GLN A 200 13.06 9.96 -23.42
C GLN A 200 13.91 10.62 -24.52
N LYS A 201 15.07 10.04 -24.86
CA LYS A 201 15.89 10.52 -25.99
C LYS A 201 15.11 10.47 -27.32
N ILE A 202 14.42 9.35 -27.57
CA ILE A 202 13.54 9.24 -28.75
C ILE A 202 12.46 10.32 -28.72
N ALA A 203 11.80 10.58 -27.59
CA ALA A 203 10.78 11.61 -27.47
C ALA A 203 11.33 13.04 -27.68
N ALA A 204 12.58 13.29 -27.28
CA ALA A 204 13.29 14.55 -27.51
C ALA A 204 13.76 14.73 -28.96
N GLY A 205 13.85 13.63 -29.72
CA GLY A 205 14.36 13.62 -31.08
C GLY A 205 15.88 13.51 -31.17
N ASP A 206 16.54 13.18 -30.06
CA ASP A 206 17.94 12.83 -30.04
C ASP A 206 18.12 11.45 -30.69
N ASN A 207 19.15 11.29 -31.52
CA ASN A 207 19.50 9.98 -32.04
C ASN A 207 19.94 9.10 -30.86
N ALA A 208 19.09 8.12 -30.53
CA ALA A 208 19.38 7.04 -29.59
C ALA A 208 20.41 6.07 -30.18
#